data_AF-E2NAA9-F1
#
_entry.id   AF-E2NAA9-F1
#
_cell.length_a   1.000
_cell.length_b   1.000
_cell.length_c   1.000
_cell.angle_alpha   90.00
_cell.angle_beta   90.00
_cell.angle_gamma   90.00
#
_symmetry.space_group_name_H-M   'P 1'
#
loop_
_entity.id
_entity.type
_entity.pdbx_description
1 polymer ?
#
loop_
_entity_poly.entity_id
_entity_poly.type
_entity_poly.pdbx_seq_one_letter_code
_entity_poly.pdbx_strand_id
1 'polypeptide(L)'
;MKKLLFLFLLVCCCACDEDKTVDPTLMPEATTTGANTLGCLIDGWVYASGRYGTPTVRFSDDEENHYVEIDAAVGVFSSLHLVLVNPRQGTTCTYTDAVLDEGDLGDGEAYITRMDGTIISGTFSGGSIKEGRFDIKYREKPEGGEAVY
;
A
#
# COMPACT_ATOMS: atom_id res chain seq x y z
N MET A 1 15.67 -6.02 44.13
CA MET A 1 14.77 -6.04 42.95
C MET A 1 15.49 -5.52 41.70
N LYS A 2 16.55 -6.23 41.24
CA LYS A 2 17.36 -5.81 40.06
C LYS A 2 17.44 -6.92 39.00
N LYS A 3 17.19 -8.17 39.41
CA LYS A 3 17.15 -9.35 38.52
C LYS A 3 15.82 -9.48 37.76
N LEU A 4 14.71 -8.98 38.32
CA LEU A 4 13.41 -8.91 37.60
C LEU A 4 13.42 -7.86 36.49
N LEU A 5 14.12 -6.74 36.68
CA LEU A 5 14.21 -5.68 35.67
C LEU A 5 14.99 -6.14 34.43
N PHE A 6 16.02 -6.96 34.62
CA PHE A 6 16.80 -7.56 33.53
C PHE A 6 16.00 -8.62 32.74
N LEU A 7 15.10 -9.35 33.42
CA LEU A 7 14.23 -10.34 32.76
C LEU A 7 13.18 -9.67 31.87
N PHE A 8 12.65 -8.51 32.28
CA PHE A 8 11.69 -7.73 31.49
C PHE A 8 12.34 -7.10 30.25
N LEU A 9 13.62 -6.70 30.34
CA LEU A 9 14.39 -6.22 29.19
C LEU A 9 14.63 -7.34 28.15
N LEU A 10 14.84 -8.59 28.61
CA LEU A 10 15.11 -9.74 27.75
C LEU A 10 13.86 -10.24 27.01
N VAL A 11 12.68 -10.09 27.60
CA VAL A 11 11.38 -10.46 27.01
C VAL A 11 10.90 -9.43 25.97
N CYS A 12 11.35 -8.18 26.05
CA CYS A 12 11.04 -7.15 25.05
C CYS A 12 11.86 -7.29 23.74
N CYS A 13 12.80 -8.25 23.69
CA CYS A 13 13.62 -8.54 22.52
C CYS A 13 13.07 -9.69 21.67
N CYS A 14 11.78 -10.02 21.79
CA CYS A 14 11.08 -10.77 20.74
C CYS A 14 11.00 -9.88 19.49
N ALA A 15 12.14 -9.66 18.84
CA ALA A 15 12.20 -9.11 17.51
C ALA A 15 11.34 -10.02 16.64
N CYS A 16 10.30 -9.45 16.04
CA CYS A 16 9.64 -10.08 14.91
C CYS A 16 10.74 -10.45 13.92
N ASP A 17 10.85 -11.73 13.55
CA ASP A 17 11.75 -12.12 12.48
C ASP A 17 11.29 -11.40 11.20
N GLU A 18 12.08 -10.41 10.78
CA GLU A 18 11.82 -9.68 9.55
C GLU A 18 11.94 -10.66 8.37
N ASP A 19 10.97 -10.62 7.46
CA ASP A 19 11.04 -11.38 6.22
C ASP A 19 12.11 -10.75 5.30
N LYS A 20 13.31 -11.33 5.34
CA LYS A 20 14.46 -10.90 4.53
C LYS A 20 14.43 -11.42 3.10
N THR A 21 13.39 -12.15 2.70
CA THR A 21 13.30 -12.68 1.33
C THR A 21 12.93 -11.61 0.31
N VAL A 22 12.42 -10.46 0.77
CA VAL A 22 12.03 -9.33 -0.09
C VAL A 22 13.13 -8.27 -0.11
N ASP A 23 13.68 -7.99 -1.29
CA ASP A 23 14.60 -6.87 -1.52
C ASP A 23 13.80 -5.57 -1.72
N PRO A 24 13.83 -4.62 -0.76
CA PRO A 24 13.07 -3.37 -0.85
C PRO A 24 13.65 -2.37 -1.86
N THR A 25 14.82 -2.67 -2.45
CA THR A 25 15.45 -1.81 -3.47
C THR A 25 14.88 -2.05 -4.87
N LEU A 26 14.08 -3.11 -5.03
CA LEU A 26 13.43 -3.47 -6.26
C LEU A 26 11.95 -3.09 -6.22
N MET A 27 11.46 -2.56 -7.33
CA MET A 27 10.02 -2.35 -7.51
C MET A 27 9.30 -3.70 -7.43
N PRO A 28 8.12 -3.78 -6.80
CA PRO A 28 7.35 -5.00 -6.81
C PRO A 28 6.94 -5.39 -8.24
N GLU A 29 6.82 -6.70 -8.46
CA GLU A 29 6.34 -7.23 -9.72
C GLU A 29 4.92 -6.73 -10.01
N ALA A 30 4.66 -6.40 -11.27
CA ALA A 30 3.31 -6.05 -11.70
C ALA A 30 2.44 -7.32 -11.65
N THR A 31 1.53 -7.36 -10.69
CA THR A 31 0.68 -8.51 -10.41
C THR A 31 -0.76 -8.06 -10.19
N THR A 32 -1.69 -8.99 -10.31
CA THR A 32 -3.12 -8.75 -10.07
C THR A 32 -3.70 -9.80 -9.14
N THR A 33 -2.87 -10.46 -8.35
CA THR A 33 -3.23 -11.65 -7.55
C THR A 33 -3.63 -11.32 -6.12
N GLY A 34 -3.49 -10.06 -5.70
CA GLY A 34 -3.60 -9.66 -4.30
C GLY A 34 -2.35 -10.02 -3.51
N ALA A 35 -1.15 -9.83 -4.08
CA ALA A 35 0.13 -10.16 -3.46
C ALA A 35 0.47 -9.29 -2.24
N ASN A 36 -0.35 -8.28 -1.94
CA ASN A 36 -0.17 -7.29 -0.87
C ASN A 36 1.14 -6.52 -0.99
N THR A 37 1.41 -6.05 -2.19
CA THR A 37 2.59 -5.24 -2.51
C THR A 37 2.18 -3.84 -2.90
N LEU A 38 2.94 -2.86 -2.43
CA LEU A 38 2.93 -1.50 -2.96
C LEU A 38 4.37 -1.03 -3.13
N GLY A 39 4.66 -0.28 -4.19
CA GLY A 39 5.93 0.43 -4.28
C GLY A 39 5.96 1.51 -5.34
N CYS A 40 6.90 2.43 -5.22
CA CYS A 40 7.10 3.53 -6.15
C CYS A 40 8.57 3.97 -6.27
N LEU A 41 8.88 4.61 -7.40
CA LEU A 41 10.16 5.21 -7.72
C LEU A 41 10.06 6.73 -7.62
N ILE A 42 10.78 7.31 -6.66
CA ILE A 42 10.84 8.76 -6.39
C ILE A 42 12.32 9.16 -6.42
N ASP A 43 12.69 10.11 -7.28
CA ASP A 43 14.08 10.62 -7.42
C ASP A 43 15.17 9.54 -7.53
N GLY A 44 14.84 8.41 -8.16
CA GLY A 44 15.77 7.29 -8.34
C GLY A 44 15.83 6.30 -7.17
N TRP A 45 15.04 6.53 -6.12
CA TRP A 45 14.91 5.65 -4.97
C TRP A 45 13.61 4.86 -5.00
N VAL A 46 13.70 3.56 -4.68
CA VAL A 46 12.54 2.70 -4.55
C VAL A 46 12.03 2.71 -3.11
N TYR A 47 10.74 2.92 -2.96
CA TYR A 47 9.99 2.83 -1.71
C TYR A 47 8.97 1.71 -1.87
N ALA A 48 9.09 0.62 -1.10
CA ALA A 48 8.26 -0.56 -1.26
C ALA A 48 7.82 -1.13 0.09
N SER A 49 6.58 -1.60 0.16
CA SER A 49 5.94 -1.96 1.43
C SER A 49 6.41 -3.27 2.04
N GLY A 50 6.68 -4.27 1.19
CA GLY A 50 6.91 -5.68 1.54
C GLY A 50 7.37 -5.95 2.97
N ARG A 51 8.67 -5.76 3.24
CA ARG A 51 9.27 -6.08 4.56
C ARG A 51 8.82 -5.18 5.71
N TYR A 52 8.21 -4.04 5.44
CA TYR A 52 7.82 -3.04 6.44
C TYR A 52 6.34 -3.14 6.82
N GLY A 53 5.51 -3.73 5.97
CA GLY A 53 4.10 -3.95 6.28
C GLY A 53 3.25 -4.31 5.08
N THR A 54 2.06 -4.83 5.38
CA THR A 54 1.00 -5.06 4.40
C THR A 54 0.33 -3.71 4.10
N PRO A 55 0.24 -3.29 2.83
CA PRO A 55 -0.51 -2.09 2.48
C PRO A 55 -2.00 -2.29 2.81
N THR A 56 -2.68 -1.22 3.19
CA THR A 56 -4.09 -1.23 3.57
C THR A 56 -4.92 -0.37 2.65
N VAL A 57 -6.19 -0.73 2.50
CA VAL A 57 -7.16 0.00 1.67
C VAL A 57 -8.35 0.40 2.54
N ARG A 58 -8.78 1.67 2.45
CA ARG A 58 -10.04 2.14 3.02
C ARG A 58 -10.91 2.76 1.94
N PHE A 59 -12.22 2.60 2.12
CA PHE A 59 -13.23 3.13 1.21
C PHE A 59 -14.01 4.23 1.93
N SER A 60 -14.26 5.32 1.24
CA SER A 60 -15.14 6.39 1.70
C SER A 60 -15.88 6.98 0.52
N ASP A 61 -17.02 7.60 0.79
CA ASP A 61 -17.90 8.18 -0.21
C ASP A 61 -18.34 9.57 0.27
N ASP A 62 -18.46 10.51 -0.66
CA ASP A 62 -19.22 11.74 -0.48
C ASP A 62 -20.40 11.79 -1.48
N GLU A 63 -21.07 12.95 -1.63
CA GLU A 63 -22.21 13.08 -2.53
C GLU A 63 -21.84 12.90 -4.02
N GLU A 64 -20.58 13.14 -4.40
CA GLU A 64 -20.13 13.17 -5.79
C GLU A 64 -19.13 12.05 -6.13
N ASN A 65 -18.35 11.58 -5.16
CA ASN A 65 -17.16 10.76 -5.40
C ASN A 65 -17.06 9.55 -4.47
N HIS A 66 -16.52 8.47 -5.03
CA HIS A 66 -16.04 7.29 -4.32
C HIS A 66 -14.52 7.34 -4.21
N TYR A 67 -13.99 7.22 -2.99
CA TYR A 67 -12.56 7.28 -2.72
C TYR A 67 -12.01 5.95 -2.26
N VAL A 68 -10.80 5.65 -2.72
CA VAL A 68 -10.01 4.51 -2.25
C VAL A 68 -8.68 5.02 -1.72
N GLU A 69 -8.57 5.05 -0.40
CA GLU A 69 -7.37 5.44 0.33
C GLU A 69 -6.44 4.23 0.44
N ILE A 70 -5.17 4.40 0.08
CA ILE A 70 -4.13 3.38 0.15
C ILE A 70 -3.00 3.88 1.05
N ASP A 71 -2.74 3.14 2.12
CA ASP A 71 -1.62 3.37 3.04
C ASP A 71 -0.64 2.22 2.98
N ALA A 72 0.65 2.51 3.05
CA ALA A 72 1.68 1.49 3.20
C ALA A 72 2.89 1.99 4.00
N ALA A 73 3.35 1.19 4.96
CA ALA A 73 4.69 1.38 5.51
C ALA A 73 5.72 1.02 4.43
N VAL A 74 6.62 1.94 4.08
CA VAL A 74 7.68 1.76 3.06
C VAL A 74 9.09 1.93 3.65
N GLY A 75 9.16 2.09 4.96
CA GLY A 75 10.37 2.17 5.77
C GLY A 75 10.03 1.94 7.25
N VAL A 76 11.04 1.83 8.11
CA VAL A 76 10.83 1.65 9.57
C VAL A 76 10.07 2.83 10.18
N PHE A 77 10.26 4.03 9.65
CA PHE A 77 9.60 5.25 10.07
C PHE A 77 8.93 5.99 8.91
N SER A 78 8.77 5.30 7.77
CA SER A 78 8.28 5.94 6.56
C SER A 78 7.03 5.28 6.02
N SER A 79 6.08 6.10 5.58
CA SER A 79 4.79 5.67 5.05
C SER A 79 4.45 6.41 3.78
N LEU A 80 3.93 5.68 2.81
CA LEU A 80 3.31 6.23 1.62
C LEU A 80 1.79 6.22 1.78
N HIS A 81 1.18 7.35 1.46
CA HIS A 81 -0.26 7.54 1.39
C HIS A 81 -0.65 8.03 0.00
N LEU A 82 -1.80 7.61 -0.53
CA LEU A 82 -2.46 8.21 -1.69
C LEU A 82 -3.95 7.87 -1.70
N VAL A 83 -4.75 8.73 -2.33
CA VAL A 83 -6.21 8.56 -2.47
C VAL A 83 -6.59 8.49 -3.94
N LEU A 84 -7.21 7.40 -4.36
CA LEU A 84 -7.78 7.26 -5.70
C LEU A 84 -9.18 7.86 -5.74
N VAL A 85 -9.48 8.64 -6.78
CA VAL A 85 -10.78 9.29 -6.98
C VAL A 85 -11.58 8.57 -8.06
N ASN A 86 -12.72 8.00 -7.70
CA ASN A 86 -13.60 7.22 -8.57
C ASN A 86 -12.90 6.08 -9.35
N PRO A 87 -12.07 5.23 -8.70
CA PRO A 87 -11.38 4.17 -9.42
C PRO A 87 -12.37 3.15 -10.00
N ARG A 88 -12.09 2.69 -11.22
CA ARG A 88 -12.86 1.64 -11.91
C ARG A 88 -11.92 0.70 -12.63
N GLN A 89 -12.20 -0.60 -12.57
CA GLN A 89 -11.39 -1.60 -13.25
C GLN A 89 -11.30 -1.32 -14.76
N GLY A 90 -10.09 -1.38 -15.30
CA GLY A 90 -9.78 -1.18 -16.71
C GLY A 90 -9.68 0.28 -17.14
N THR A 91 -9.77 1.25 -16.21
CA THR A 91 -9.69 2.68 -16.53
C THR A 91 -8.59 3.39 -15.76
N THR A 92 -8.20 4.57 -16.27
CA THR A 92 -7.38 5.52 -15.52
C THR A 92 -8.27 6.39 -14.64
N CYS A 93 -7.85 6.66 -13.42
CA CYS A 93 -8.43 7.63 -12.50
C CYS A 93 -7.36 8.56 -11.96
N THR A 94 -7.78 9.70 -11.40
CA THR A 94 -6.87 10.58 -10.66
C THR A 94 -6.53 9.95 -9.31
N TYR A 95 -5.30 10.16 -8.85
CA TYR A 95 -4.97 10.07 -7.43
C TYR A 95 -4.60 11.44 -6.87
N THR A 96 -4.94 11.66 -5.61
CA THR A 96 -4.67 12.88 -4.86
C THR A 96 -4.04 12.54 -3.51
N ASP A 97 -3.60 13.57 -2.79
CA ASP A 97 -3.06 13.46 -1.43
C ASP A 97 -1.91 12.44 -1.34
N ALA A 98 -1.05 12.44 -2.36
CA ALA A 98 0.10 11.55 -2.37
C ALA A 98 1.18 12.11 -1.45
N VAL A 99 1.46 11.40 -0.36
CA VAL A 99 2.41 11.84 0.67
C VAL A 99 3.39 10.72 0.97
N LEU A 100 4.68 11.05 1.00
CA LEU A 100 5.72 10.23 1.62
C LEU A 100 6.18 10.94 2.89
N ASP A 101 5.93 10.31 4.03
CA ASP A 101 6.18 10.87 5.36
C ASP A 101 5.39 12.17 5.59
N GLU A 102 6.06 13.33 5.54
CA GLU A 102 5.42 14.66 5.60
C GLU A 102 5.57 15.41 4.27
N GLY A 103 6.17 14.78 3.25
CA GLY A 103 6.46 15.37 1.95
C GLY A 103 5.32 15.14 0.96
N ASP A 104 4.71 16.23 0.51
CA ASP A 104 3.77 16.23 -0.62
C ASP A 104 4.49 15.77 -1.91
N LEU A 105 3.95 14.74 -2.55
CA LEU A 105 4.43 14.17 -3.80
C LEU A 105 3.68 14.71 -5.02
N GLY A 106 2.56 15.41 -4.81
CA GLY A 106 1.68 15.91 -5.86
C GLY A 106 0.76 14.86 -6.48
N ASP A 107 -0.33 15.35 -7.06
CA ASP A 107 -1.36 14.54 -7.69
C ASP A 107 -0.88 13.86 -9.00
N GLY A 108 -1.62 12.84 -9.42
CA GLY A 108 -1.32 12.13 -10.65
C GLY A 108 -2.44 11.22 -11.13
N GLU A 109 -2.06 10.21 -11.90
CA GLU A 109 -2.98 9.25 -12.49
C GLU A 109 -2.63 7.82 -12.08
N ALA A 110 -3.66 7.00 -11.88
CA ALA A 110 -3.56 5.58 -11.62
C ALA A 110 -4.38 4.79 -12.65
N TYR A 111 -3.77 3.80 -13.30
CA TYR A 111 -4.48 2.82 -14.12
C TYR A 111 -4.85 1.60 -13.29
N ILE A 112 -6.15 1.31 -13.18
CA ILE A 112 -6.67 0.24 -12.35
C ILE A 112 -6.77 -1.04 -13.18
N THR A 113 -5.86 -1.98 -12.94
CA THR A 113 -5.81 -3.26 -13.66
C THR A 113 -6.83 -4.27 -13.12
N ARG A 114 -7.10 -4.26 -11.81
CA ARG A 114 -8.08 -5.12 -11.14
C ARG A 114 -8.77 -4.35 -10.01
N MET A 115 -10.07 -4.50 -9.88
CA MET A 115 -10.87 -3.99 -8.76
C MET A 115 -12.15 -4.82 -8.67
N ASP A 116 -12.09 -5.95 -7.97
CA ASP A 116 -13.12 -7.00 -8.04
C ASP A 116 -13.89 -7.23 -6.73
N GLY A 117 -13.86 -6.25 -5.83
CA GLY A 117 -14.46 -6.35 -4.50
C GLY A 117 -13.58 -7.08 -3.47
N THR A 118 -12.47 -7.70 -3.89
CA THR A 118 -11.51 -8.38 -3.00
C THR A 118 -10.08 -7.91 -3.18
N ILE A 119 -9.71 -7.57 -4.42
CA ILE A 119 -8.37 -7.14 -4.80
C ILE A 119 -8.48 -5.84 -5.57
N ILE A 120 -7.57 -4.91 -5.28
CA ILE A 120 -7.32 -3.72 -6.09
C ILE A 120 -5.85 -3.72 -6.54
N SER A 121 -5.63 -3.59 -7.84
CA SER A 121 -4.29 -3.63 -8.44
C SER A 121 -4.16 -2.58 -9.52
N GLY A 122 -2.99 -1.99 -9.67
CA GLY A 122 -2.79 -0.93 -10.65
C GLY A 122 -1.38 -0.38 -10.68
N THR A 123 -1.18 0.55 -11.61
CA THR A 123 0.04 1.34 -11.75
C THR A 123 -0.29 2.82 -11.60
N PHE A 124 0.62 3.62 -11.08
CA PHE A 124 0.40 5.05 -10.90
C PHE A 124 1.66 5.87 -11.16
N SER A 125 1.47 7.12 -11.57
CA SER A 125 2.55 8.09 -11.81
C SER A 125 2.01 9.51 -11.84
N GLY A 126 2.85 10.49 -11.52
CA GLY A 126 2.48 11.89 -11.44
C GLY A 126 3.20 12.59 -10.30
N GLY A 127 3.21 13.93 -10.32
CA GLY A 127 4.02 14.72 -9.40
C GLY A 127 5.49 14.25 -9.36
N SER A 128 5.96 13.92 -8.17
CA SER A 128 7.32 13.40 -7.91
C SER A 128 7.45 11.88 -8.14
N ILE A 129 6.35 11.17 -8.36
CA ILE A 129 6.32 9.71 -8.55
C ILE A 129 6.50 9.38 -10.03
N LYS A 130 7.61 8.75 -10.37
CA LYS A 130 7.93 8.37 -11.76
C LYS A 130 7.24 7.08 -12.19
N GLU A 131 7.20 6.09 -11.31
CA GLU A 131 6.54 4.81 -11.55
C GLU A 131 6.09 4.24 -10.20
N GLY A 132 4.83 3.82 -10.12
CA GLY A 132 4.23 3.22 -8.93
C GLY A 132 3.41 1.98 -9.29
N ARG A 133 3.33 1.02 -8.37
CA ARG A 133 2.57 -0.22 -8.51
C ARG A 133 1.92 -0.59 -7.17
N PHE A 134 0.70 -1.11 -7.22
CA PHE A 134 0.04 -1.72 -6.08
C PHE A 134 -0.72 -2.99 -6.52
N ASP A 135 -0.73 -4.00 -5.66
CA ASP A 135 -1.54 -5.22 -5.78
C ASP A 135 -1.97 -5.63 -4.38
N ILE A 136 -3.20 -5.28 -3.97
CA ILE A 136 -3.63 -5.33 -2.57
C ILE A 136 -4.92 -6.13 -2.44
N LYS A 137 -4.89 -7.15 -1.59
CA LYS A 137 -6.09 -7.86 -1.14
C LYS A 137 -6.66 -7.15 0.08
N TYR A 138 -7.85 -6.58 -0.03
CA TYR A 138 -8.48 -5.76 1.02
C TYR A 138 -9.74 -6.39 1.62
N ARG A 139 -10.22 -7.50 1.05
CA ARG A 139 -11.35 -8.25 1.57
C ARG A 139 -11.13 -9.74 1.36
N GLU A 140 -11.61 -10.55 2.30
CA GLU A 140 -11.73 -11.98 2.08
C GLU A 140 -12.89 -12.27 1.11
N LYS A 141 -12.71 -13.27 0.24
CA LYS A 141 -13.81 -13.74 -0.61
C LYS A 141 -14.91 -14.25 0.32
N PRO A 142 -16.17 -13.76 0.20
CA PRO A 142 -17.25 -14.34 0.97
C PRO A 142 -17.38 -15.82 0.61
N GLU A 143 -17.45 -16.68 1.62
CA GLU A 143 -17.78 -18.10 1.40
C GLU A 143 -19.22 -18.18 0.87
N GLY A 144 -19.37 -18.33 -0.45
CA GLY A 144 -20.64 -18.75 -1.06
C GLY A 144 -21.61 -17.66 -1.55
N GLY A 145 -21.17 -16.54 -2.13
CA GLY A 145 -22.10 -15.65 -2.85
C GLY A 145 -21.43 -14.48 -3.57
N GLU A 146 -21.93 -14.16 -4.78
CA GLU A 146 -21.50 -13.01 -5.57
C GLU A 146 -21.59 -11.70 -4.77
N ALA A 147 -20.51 -10.93 -4.81
CA ALA A 147 -20.53 -9.55 -4.33
C ALA A 147 -21.44 -8.74 -5.27
N VAL A 148 -22.53 -8.21 -4.73
CA VAL A 148 -23.37 -7.22 -5.40
C VAL A 148 -22.66 -5.88 -5.26
N TYR A 149 -22.35 -5.26 -6.41
CA TYR A 149 -21.84 -3.90 -6.53
C TYR A 149 -22.98 -2.89 -6.42
#